data_AF-A0A804UJC0-F1
#
_entry.id   AF-A0A804UJC0-F1
#
_cell.length_a   1.000
_cell.length_b   1.000
_cell.length_c   1.000
_cell.angle_alpha   90.00
_cell.angle_beta   90.00
_cell.angle_gamma   90.00
#
_symmetry.space_group_name_H-M   'P 1'
#
loop_
_entity.id
_entity.type
_entity.pdbx_description
1 polymer ?
#
loop_
_entity_poly.entity_id
_entity_poly.type
_entity_poly.pdbx_seq_one_letter_code
_entity_poly.pdbx_strand_id
1 'polypeptide(L)'
;MAASSLCHGHLLLFLLVSVTSACLGTAAAHQAGSGEGYTIAGRVKIDGMSEKGYGLPAKTSNTKVILNGGQRVTFARPDGYFALYPTNDSLPHNVPAGTHLIEVSSIGYFFSPVRVDISARNPGYIQAALTETRRVLNELVLEPLKEEQYYEIPRR
;
A
#
# COMPACT_ATOMS: atom_id res chain seq x y z
N MET A 1 57.25 -28.33 -0.50
CA MET A 1 56.15 -27.69 -1.26
C MET A 1 54.79 -28.09 -0.65
N ALA A 2 54.40 -27.53 0.50
CA ALA A 2 53.11 -27.88 1.12
C ALA A 2 52.50 -26.80 2.05
N ALA A 3 53.01 -25.56 2.01
CA ALA A 3 52.52 -24.48 2.89
C ALA A 3 51.57 -23.48 2.19
N SER A 4 51.56 -23.44 0.86
CA SER A 4 50.76 -22.48 0.09
C SER A 4 49.31 -22.91 -0.13
N SER A 5 49.00 -24.21 -0.10
CA SER A 5 47.63 -24.73 -0.32
C SER A 5 46.73 -24.55 0.90
N LEU A 6 47.29 -24.60 2.11
CA LEU A 6 46.54 -24.48 3.37
C LEU A 6 45.99 -23.05 3.55
N CYS A 7 46.79 -22.02 3.26
CA CYS A 7 46.35 -20.62 3.30
C CYS A 7 45.27 -20.30 2.26
N HIS A 8 45.32 -20.94 1.09
CA HIS A 8 44.35 -20.72 0.01
C HIS A 8 42.97 -21.30 0.35
N GLY A 9 42.94 -22.49 0.98
CA GLY A 9 41.70 -23.12 1.43
C GLY A 9 41.00 -22.32 2.53
N HIS A 10 41.75 -21.77 3.49
CA HIS A 10 41.20 -20.92 4.53
C HIS A 10 40.67 -19.59 3.97
N LEU A 11 41.40 -18.96 3.03
CA LEU A 11 40.95 -17.72 2.39
C LEU A 11 39.65 -17.93 1.59
N LEU A 12 39.54 -19.06 0.89
CA LEU A 12 38.35 -19.39 0.10
C LEU A 12 37.14 -19.70 1.00
N LEU A 13 37.35 -20.35 2.14
CA LEU A 13 36.33 -20.58 3.16
C LEU A 13 35.83 -19.25 3.78
N PHE A 14 36.75 -18.34 4.11
CA PHE A 14 36.40 -17.01 4.62
C PHE A 14 35.60 -16.19 3.60
N LEU A 15 35.94 -16.27 2.31
CA LEU A 15 35.19 -15.62 1.24
C LEU A 15 33.77 -16.21 1.09
N LEU A 16 33.63 -17.53 1.21
CA LEU A 16 32.33 -18.21 1.14
C LEU A 16 31.42 -17.84 2.32
N VAL A 17 31.99 -17.74 3.52
CA VAL A 17 31.27 -17.32 4.74
C VAL A 17 30.87 -15.85 4.68
N SER A 18 31.72 -14.97 4.14
CA SER A 18 31.38 -13.55 4.01
C SER A 18 30.31 -13.29 2.93
N VAL A 19 30.37 -14.00 1.80
CA VAL A 19 29.35 -13.92 0.74
C VAL A 19 28.00 -14.44 1.24
N THR A 20 27.97 -15.57 1.98
CA THR A 20 26.73 -16.07 2.56
C THR A 20 26.15 -15.11 3.59
N SER A 21 26.97 -14.51 4.47
CA SER A 21 26.52 -13.48 5.43
C SER A 21 25.95 -12.23 4.75
N ALA A 22 26.52 -11.80 3.61
CA ALA A 22 26.00 -10.66 2.84
C ALA A 22 24.70 -11.00 2.07
N CYS A 23 24.46 -12.27 1.74
CA CYS A 23 23.20 -12.73 1.15
C CYS A 23 22.06 -12.85 2.17
N LEU A 24 22.37 -12.95 3.47
CA LEU A 24 21.42 -12.71 4.56
C LEU A 24 21.28 -11.20 4.78
N GLY A 25 20.80 -10.51 3.74
CA GLY A 25 20.30 -9.15 3.88
C GLY A 25 19.30 -9.09 5.04
N THR A 26 19.37 -8.00 5.80
CA THR A 26 18.48 -7.68 6.92
C THR A 26 17.02 -7.87 6.50
N ALA A 27 16.46 -9.05 6.77
CA ALA A 27 15.04 -9.22 6.88
C ALA A 27 14.65 -8.34 8.07
N ALA A 28 14.07 -7.17 7.78
CA ALA A 28 13.43 -6.34 8.78
C ALA A 28 12.61 -7.27 9.67
N ALA A 29 12.91 -7.27 10.97
CA ALA A 29 12.25 -8.12 11.94
C ALA A 29 10.74 -7.91 11.81
N HIS A 30 10.07 -8.78 11.07
CA HIS A 30 8.64 -8.88 11.04
C HIS A 30 8.29 -9.48 12.39
N GLN A 31 8.09 -8.61 13.38
CA GLN A 31 7.40 -8.98 14.60
C GLN A 31 6.03 -9.48 14.13
N ALA A 32 5.85 -10.79 14.15
CA ALA A 32 4.56 -11.43 14.00
C ALA A 32 3.70 -10.99 15.19
N GLY A 33 3.14 -9.79 15.11
CA GLY A 33 2.00 -9.41 15.91
C GLY A 33 0.87 -10.38 15.61
N SER A 34 0.15 -10.77 16.66
CA SER A 34 -1.13 -11.49 16.67
C SER A 34 -1.74 -11.68 15.29
N GLY A 35 -2.01 -12.93 14.87
CA GLY A 35 -2.57 -13.29 13.57
C GLY A 35 -3.94 -12.68 13.22
N GLU A 36 -4.40 -11.70 13.99
CA GLU A 36 -5.59 -10.89 13.75
C GLU A 36 -5.27 -9.80 12.71
N GLY A 37 -5.90 -9.91 11.55
CA GLY A 37 -5.85 -8.86 10.54
C GLY A 37 -6.69 -7.67 10.88
N TYR A 38 -6.21 -6.50 10.49
CA TYR A 38 -6.97 -5.26 10.60
C TYR A 38 -7.80 -5.04 9.34
N THR A 39 -8.99 -4.45 9.52
CA THR A 39 -9.81 -3.97 8.40
C THR A 39 -9.46 -2.51 8.13
N ILE A 40 -9.20 -2.16 6.88
CA ILE A 40 -9.16 -0.76 6.46
C ILE A 40 -10.42 -0.46 5.65
N ALA A 41 -11.25 0.47 6.13
CA ALA A 41 -12.47 0.88 5.45
C ALA A 41 -12.49 2.40 5.27
N GLY A 42 -13.05 2.84 4.15
CA GLY A 42 -13.10 4.25 3.80
C GLY A 42 -14.07 4.52 2.66
N ARG A 43 -14.02 5.75 2.15
CA ARG A 43 -14.85 6.21 1.04
C ARG A 43 -14.01 6.94 0.01
N VAL A 44 -14.13 6.58 -1.26
CA VAL A 44 -13.70 7.40 -2.38
C VAL A 44 -14.81 8.39 -2.69
N LYS A 45 -14.50 9.68 -2.66
CA LYS A 45 -15.45 10.76 -2.92
C LYS A 45 -15.04 11.47 -4.21
N ILE A 46 -15.81 11.22 -5.26
CA ILE A 46 -15.72 11.93 -6.54
C ILE A 46 -17.03 12.70 -6.67
N ASP A 47 -16.95 13.98 -7.06
CA ASP A 47 -18.15 14.79 -7.26
C ASP A 47 -19.04 14.14 -8.34
N GLY A 48 -20.33 13.97 -8.02
CA GLY A 48 -21.29 13.22 -8.85
C GLY A 48 -21.48 11.74 -8.48
N MET A 49 -20.76 11.20 -7.48
CA MET A 49 -20.92 9.82 -6.98
C MET A 49 -22.19 9.62 -6.10
N SER A 50 -22.85 10.69 -5.63
CA SER A 50 -23.93 10.56 -4.64
C SER A 50 -25.03 11.64 -4.69
N GLU A 51 -25.24 12.32 -5.82
CA GLU A 51 -26.36 13.26 -5.94
C GLU A 51 -27.40 12.73 -6.94
N LYS A 52 -28.66 12.69 -6.50
CA LYS A 52 -29.86 12.65 -7.35
C LYS A 52 -29.97 13.95 -8.16
N GLY A 53 -28.94 14.29 -8.91
CA GLY A 53 -28.84 15.52 -9.69
C GLY A 53 -28.53 15.18 -11.13
N TYR A 54 -29.19 15.87 -12.04
CA TYR A 54 -29.10 15.78 -13.50
C TYR A 54 -27.72 16.21 -14.07
N GLY A 55 -26.63 15.77 -13.45
CA GLY A 55 -25.26 15.91 -13.94
C GLY A 55 -24.82 14.64 -14.65
N LEU A 56 -23.88 14.77 -15.60
CA LEU A 56 -23.26 13.64 -16.29
C LEU A 56 -22.77 12.60 -15.26
N PRO A 57 -22.97 11.30 -15.49
CA PRO A 57 -22.55 10.27 -14.54
C PRO A 57 -21.05 10.43 -14.29
N ALA A 58 -20.68 10.64 -13.03
CA ALA A 58 -19.27 10.58 -12.63
C ALA A 58 -18.69 9.27 -13.15
N LYS A 59 -17.55 9.34 -13.84
CA LYS A 59 -16.93 8.20 -14.53
C LYS A 59 -16.27 7.26 -13.50
N THR A 60 -17.10 6.58 -12.73
CA THR A 60 -16.71 5.88 -11.48
C THR A 60 -16.75 4.36 -11.63
N SER A 61 -17.19 3.88 -12.81
CA SER A 61 -17.05 2.48 -13.17
C SER A 61 -15.58 2.09 -13.14
N ASN A 62 -15.21 1.14 -12.28
CA ASN A 62 -13.86 0.57 -12.14
C ASN A 62 -12.88 1.38 -11.26
N THR A 63 -13.33 2.16 -10.28
CA THR A 63 -12.44 2.74 -9.27
C THR A 63 -11.84 1.62 -8.39
N LYS A 64 -10.52 1.46 -8.44
CA LYS A 64 -9.76 0.48 -7.65
C LYS A 64 -9.09 1.17 -6.48
N VAL A 65 -9.10 0.51 -5.33
CA VAL A 65 -8.32 0.87 -4.16
C VAL A 65 -7.23 -0.18 -3.98
N ILE A 66 -5.98 0.26 -4.01
CA ILE A 66 -4.78 -0.56 -4.09
C ILE A 66 -4.00 -0.38 -2.80
N LEU A 67 -3.64 -1.47 -2.14
CA LEU A 67 -2.80 -1.48 -0.95
C LEU A 67 -1.38 -1.94 -1.30
N ASN A 68 -0.37 -1.21 -0.84
CA ASN A 68 1.05 -1.56 -0.95
C ASN A 68 1.45 -1.97 -2.38
N GLY A 69 1.13 -1.16 -3.38
CA GLY A 69 1.52 -1.40 -4.77
C GLY A 69 0.88 -2.65 -5.40
N GLY A 70 -0.29 -3.08 -4.93
CA GLY A 70 -1.03 -4.21 -5.50
C GLY A 70 -0.95 -5.49 -4.69
N GLN A 71 -0.31 -5.46 -3.52
CA GLN A 71 -0.39 -6.57 -2.55
C GLN A 71 -1.85 -6.92 -2.25
N ARG A 72 -2.74 -5.92 -2.25
CA ARG A 72 -4.19 -6.11 -2.29
C ARG A 72 -4.85 -5.10 -3.18
N VAL A 73 -5.98 -5.50 -3.75
CA VAL A 73 -6.83 -4.64 -4.55
C VAL A 73 -8.27 -4.91 -4.16
N THR A 74 -9.02 -3.84 -3.92
CA THR A 74 -10.47 -3.87 -3.78
C THR A 74 -11.08 -2.84 -4.71
N PHE A 75 -12.39 -2.88 -4.89
CA PHE A 75 -13.13 -1.96 -5.75
C PHE A 75 -14.02 -1.09 -4.89
N ALA A 76 -14.11 0.20 -5.23
CA ALA A 76 -15.10 1.06 -4.62
C ALA A 76 -16.50 0.63 -5.11
N ARG A 77 -17.43 0.52 -4.17
CA ARG A 77 -18.86 0.34 -4.47
C ARG A 77 -19.40 1.60 -5.17
N PRO A 78 -20.60 1.52 -5.79
CA PRO A 78 -21.22 2.69 -6.42
C PRO A 78 -21.44 3.88 -5.50
N ASP A 79 -21.57 3.66 -4.19
CA ASP A 79 -21.67 4.70 -3.17
C ASP A 79 -20.30 5.25 -2.70
N GLY A 80 -19.21 4.84 -3.35
CA GLY A 80 -17.84 5.22 -3.03
C GLY A 80 -17.21 4.46 -1.88
N TYR A 81 -17.96 3.63 -1.14
CA TYR A 81 -17.38 2.88 -0.02
C TYR A 81 -16.48 1.75 -0.50
N PHE A 82 -15.41 1.50 0.26
CA PHE A 82 -14.57 0.34 0.09
C PHE A 82 -14.15 -0.22 1.46
N ALA A 83 -13.77 -1.49 1.46
CA ALA A 83 -13.15 -2.12 2.60
C ALA A 83 -12.13 -3.17 2.14
N LEU A 84 -11.02 -3.21 2.85
CA LEU A 84 -9.98 -4.23 2.77
C LEU A 84 -10.14 -5.11 4.02
N TYR A 85 -10.90 -6.19 3.87
CA TYR A 85 -11.20 -7.10 4.98
C TYR A 85 -10.06 -8.08 5.25
N PRO A 86 -9.94 -8.56 6.50
CA PRO A 86 -9.23 -9.79 6.82
C PRO A 86 -10.00 -10.97 6.21
N THR A 87 -9.37 -11.78 5.37
CA THR A 87 -10.01 -13.03 4.91
C THR A 87 -9.61 -14.18 5.83
N ASN A 88 -10.62 -14.95 6.23
CA ASN A 88 -10.57 -16.05 7.19
C ASN A 88 -9.94 -17.35 6.64
N ASP A 89 -9.63 -17.40 5.36
CA ASP A 89 -8.90 -18.52 4.78
C ASP A 89 -7.43 -18.42 5.22
N SER A 90 -6.83 -19.54 5.62
CA SER A 90 -5.50 -19.72 6.21
C SER A 90 -4.29 -19.28 5.36
N LEU A 91 -4.48 -18.32 4.46
CA LEU A 91 -3.49 -17.61 3.68
C LEU A 91 -3.23 -16.20 4.28
N PRO A 92 -2.07 -15.58 4.01
CA PRO A 92 -1.59 -14.34 4.65
C PRO A 92 -2.32 -13.08 4.13
N HIS A 93 -3.64 -13.08 4.25
CA HIS A 93 -4.56 -12.11 3.67
C HIS A 93 -5.22 -11.22 4.74
N ASN A 94 -4.55 -11.04 5.87
CA ASN A 94 -4.87 -10.08 6.93
C ASN A 94 -4.01 -8.81 6.79
N VAL A 95 -4.56 -7.59 6.87
CA VAL A 95 -3.69 -6.39 6.82
C VAL A 95 -2.94 -6.36 8.15
N PRO A 96 -1.61 -6.50 8.18
CA PRO A 96 -0.88 -6.55 9.43
C PRO A 96 -0.84 -5.17 10.09
N ALA A 97 -0.40 -5.12 11.35
CA ALA A 97 -0.02 -3.83 11.93
C ALA A 97 1.25 -3.29 11.25
N GLY A 98 1.39 -1.98 11.21
CA GLY A 98 2.51 -1.30 10.56
C GLY A 98 2.07 -0.17 9.65
N THR A 99 2.99 0.27 8.80
CA THR A 99 2.76 1.33 7.82
C THR A 99 2.37 0.72 6.48
N HIS A 100 1.25 1.18 5.94
CA HIS A 100 0.70 0.81 4.65
C HIS A 100 0.54 2.02 3.75
N LEU A 101 0.53 1.79 2.45
CA LEU A 101 0.24 2.80 1.44
C LEU A 101 -1.02 2.42 0.70
N ILE A 102 -1.97 3.34 0.59
CA ILE A 102 -3.19 3.21 -0.18
C ILE A 102 -3.12 4.14 -1.38
N GLU A 103 -3.48 3.60 -2.53
CA GLU A 103 -3.59 4.32 -3.79
C GLU A 103 -4.99 4.10 -4.36
N VAL A 104 -5.52 5.13 -5.01
CA VAL A 104 -6.80 5.04 -5.72
C VAL A 104 -6.53 5.19 -7.20
N SER A 105 -6.94 4.20 -7.98
CA SER A 105 -6.87 4.25 -9.44
C SER A 105 -8.28 4.44 -9.98
N SER A 106 -8.53 5.61 -10.58
CA SER A 106 -9.78 5.93 -11.25
C SER A 106 -9.48 6.70 -12.53
N ILE A 107 -10.14 6.34 -13.63
CA ILE A 107 -9.94 7.01 -14.92
C ILE A 107 -10.43 8.47 -14.80
N GLY A 108 -9.62 9.41 -15.26
CA GLY A 108 -9.93 10.83 -15.29
C GLY A 108 -9.62 11.56 -13.98
N TYR A 109 -9.10 10.89 -12.96
CA TYR A 109 -8.83 11.52 -11.67
C TYR A 109 -7.47 11.13 -11.10
N PHE A 110 -6.80 12.10 -10.50
CA PHE A 110 -5.56 11.93 -9.78
C PHE A 110 -5.81 12.01 -8.28
N PHE A 111 -5.37 11.01 -7.53
CA PHE A 111 -5.50 10.94 -6.07
C PHE A 111 -4.14 11.01 -5.40
N SER A 112 -4.05 11.72 -4.28
CA SER A 112 -2.88 11.64 -3.42
C SER A 112 -2.80 10.25 -2.79
N PRO A 113 -1.63 9.58 -2.79
CA PRO A 113 -1.46 8.38 -2.00
C PRO A 113 -1.68 8.66 -0.50
N VAL A 114 -2.18 7.66 0.22
CA VAL A 114 -2.46 7.78 1.66
C VAL A 114 -1.63 6.79 2.43
N ARG A 115 -0.80 7.31 3.32
CA ARG A 115 -0.10 6.51 4.32
C ARG A 115 -1.07 6.17 5.44
N VAL A 116 -1.17 4.89 5.78
CA VAL A 116 -1.99 4.38 6.88
C VAL A 116 -1.09 3.67 7.88
N ASP A 117 -1.04 4.17 9.10
CA ASP A 117 -0.29 3.59 10.22
C ASP A 117 -1.26 2.87 11.16
N ILE A 118 -1.08 1.55 11.29
CA ILE A 118 -1.89 0.66 12.12
C ILE A 118 -1.07 0.26 13.35
N SER A 119 -1.57 0.57 14.55
CA SER A 119 -0.86 0.27 15.79
C SER A 119 -0.97 -1.20 16.17
N ALA A 120 0.18 -1.86 16.37
CA ALA A 120 0.24 -3.19 17.00
C ALA A 120 0.00 -3.14 18.52
N ARG A 121 0.22 -1.98 19.15
CA ARG A 121 0.15 -1.80 20.60
C ARG A 121 -1.26 -1.42 21.06
N ASN A 122 -1.97 -0.68 20.23
CA ASN A 122 -3.31 -0.16 20.50
C ASN A 122 -4.25 -0.68 19.40
N PRO A 123 -4.84 -1.88 19.57
CA PRO A 123 -5.74 -2.44 18.58
C PRO A 123 -6.88 -1.47 18.22
N GLY A 124 -7.15 -1.31 16.93
CA GLY A 124 -8.15 -0.37 16.42
C GLY A 124 -7.66 1.08 16.27
N TYR A 125 -6.48 1.44 16.79
CA TYR A 125 -5.86 2.73 16.49
C TYR A 125 -5.25 2.70 15.08
N ILE A 126 -5.91 3.38 14.16
CA ILE A 126 -5.49 3.54 12.77
C ILE A 126 -5.40 5.04 12.48
N GLN A 127 -4.24 5.48 11.99
CA GLN A 127 -4.02 6.86 11.59
C GLN A 127 -3.75 6.91 10.09
N ALA A 128 -4.37 7.85 9.39
CA ALA A 128 -4.14 8.04 7.96
C ALA A 128 -3.63 9.45 7.68
N ALA A 129 -2.73 9.61 6.72
CA ALA A 129 -2.24 10.90 6.26
C ALA A 129 -1.94 10.89 4.76
N LEU A 130 -2.26 11.99 4.08
CA LEU A 130 -1.88 12.16 2.68
C LEU A 130 -0.36 12.24 2.54
N THR A 131 0.22 11.56 1.55
CA THR A 131 1.69 11.55 1.39
C THR A 131 2.22 12.88 0.85
N GLU A 132 1.45 13.55 -0.02
CA GLU A 132 1.90 14.82 -0.63
C GLU A 132 1.91 15.97 0.38
N THR A 133 0.84 16.13 1.15
CA THR A 133 0.66 17.28 2.05
C THR A 133 0.94 16.96 3.51
N ARG A 134 1.13 15.69 3.86
CA ARG A 134 1.24 15.20 5.26
C ARG A 134 0.02 15.54 6.13
N ARG A 135 -1.11 15.88 5.51
CA ARG A 135 -2.36 16.17 6.21
C ARG A 135 -2.92 14.88 6.80
N VAL A 136 -3.13 14.86 8.12
CA VAL A 136 -3.82 13.77 8.82
C VAL A 136 -5.30 13.77 8.45
N LEU A 137 -5.85 12.58 8.24
CA LEU A 137 -7.25 12.36 7.94
C LEU A 137 -7.97 11.85 9.18
N ASN A 138 -9.03 12.54 9.59
CA ASN A 138 -9.89 12.11 10.70
C ASN A 138 -10.77 10.91 10.28
N GLU A 139 -11.25 10.94 9.05
CA GLU A 139 -11.98 9.85 8.39
C GLU A 139 -11.22 9.48 7.12
N LEU A 140 -11.21 8.20 6.75
CA LEU A 140 -10.56 7.73 5.53
C LEU A 140 -11.42 8.04 4.29
N VAL A 141 -11.54 9.33 3.99
CA VAL A 141 -12.20 9.85 2.81
C VAL A 141 -11.13 10.29 1.80
N LEU A 142 -11.15 9.65 0.64
CA LEU A 142 -10.17 9.84 -0.42
C LEU A 142 -10.82 10.69 -1.51
N GLU A 143 -10.38 11.94 -1.61
CA GLU A 143 -10.85 12.90 -2.62
C GLU A 143 -9.78 13.06 -3.70
N PRO A 144 -10.17 13.21 -4.98
CA PRO A 144 -9.22 13.49 -6.04
C PRO A 144 -8.63 14.88 -5.84
N LEU A 145 -7.35 15.02 -6.15
CA LEU A 145 -6.66 16.31 -6.14
C LEU A 145 -7.01 17.14 -7.37
N LYS A 146 -7.20 16.46 -8.51
CA LYS A 146 -7.47 17.06 -9.82
C LYS A 146 -7.99 16.02 -10.80
N GLU A 147 -8.52 16.49 -11.92
CA GLU A 147 -8.74 15.66 -13.09
C GLU A 147 -7.41 15.31 -13.77
N GLU A 148 -7.32 14.09 -14.28
CA GLU A 148 -6.12 13.58 -14.94
C GLU A 148 -6.17 13.90 -16.44
N GLN A 149 -5.15 14.61 -16.92
CA GLN A 149 -5.01 14.95 -18.33
C GLN A 149 -4.10 13.94 -19.03
N TYR A 150 -4.70 13.05 -19.80
CA TYR A 150 -3.98 11.97 -20.49
C TYR A 150 -3.26 12.40 -21.78
N TYR A 151 -3.65 13.53 -22.37
CA TYR A 151 -3.15 13.98 -23.66
C TYR A 151 -2.53 15.37 -23.54
N GLU A 152 -1.40 15.56 -24.20
CA GLU A 152 -0.79 16.87 -24.32
C GLU A 152 -1.68 17.80 -25.14
N ILE A 153 -1.75 19.07 -24.73
CA ILE A 153 -2.39 20.11 -25.55
C ILE A 153 -1.34 20.62 -26.53
N PRO A 154 -1.57 20.53 -27.85
CA PRO A 154 -0.65 21.08 -28.84
C PRO A 154 -0.41 22.57 -28.59
N ARG A 155 0.85 22.98 -28.49
CA ARG A 155 1.20 24.40 -28.44
C ARG A 155 1.16 24.95 -29.86
N ARG A 156 0.41 26.05 -30.06
CA ARG A 156 0.41 26.83 -31.30
C ARG A 156 1.64 27.72 -31.39
#